data_AF-A0A5E4F8F7-F1
#
_entry.id   AF-A0A5E4F8F7-F1
#
_cell.length_a   1.000
_cell.length_b   1.000
_cell.length_c   1.000
_cell.angle_alpha   90.00
_cell.angle_beta   90.00
_cell.angle_gamma   90.00
#
_symmetry.space_group_name_H-M   'P 1'
#
loop_
_entity.id
_entity.type
_entity.pdbx_description
1 polymer ?
#
loop_
_entity_poly.entity_id
_entity_poly.type
_entity_poly.pdbx_seq_one_letter_code
_entity_poly.pdbx_strand_id
1 'polypeptide(L)'
;MANEIHYTKLGGCFFIAALTSFMLSNAFADCRKVETLKKTEASVKHNKAVIKTIKAEGDDLIDCVDIYKQPALNHPLLKNHTIQLKPSGTETVSGVQDEIFQSWSRNGECPDGTIPIVRRTQGFEHPPSKTMPQFEPNKFELIPPPHHEYAQVSLYGGEYYGAQAGFNVWNPAAYNEDNSIAQIWVVRGNGKALNSVEAGWIRMNPRDNRTLLFTFWTGDGYQSTGCYNLECPGFVQTSKKFALGVPISPISGYNGKQYDTFISIYKNTNSGHWWLQVQNEAIGYWPDTILPNLRGSAELVSWGGEIYDSQAEGHHTSTQMGSGHFPDEGFGKASYVRNLKYMDDSSPLTFKDPDGLLTSVTKPSCYNLIVKDKTPDMGTHFYYGAWLSDPTHIGPSAQVVWPIVGQEILNGDVGGGFRGIQITSGFFQIWRASGITSELQLYCTAIGALVFAALMLFAGWFHYHKAAPKLAWFQDVESMLNHHLAGLLGLGSLSWAGHQVHVSLPINQFLNAGVDPKEIPLPHEFILNRDLLAQLYPSFAEGATPFFTLNWSKYAEFIFIMPPLSLSLRSLDLASISLDLVVSPPHQLK
;
A
#
# COMPACT_ATOMS: atom_id res chain seq x y z
N MET A 1 -79.52 24.13 -9.35
CA MET A 1 -79.73 22.68 -9.53
C MET A 1 -78.48 22.13 -10.18
N ALA A 2 -77.39 21.92 -9.44
CA ALA A 2 -77.13 20.92 -8.40
C ALA A 2 -76.60 19.60 -8.99
N ASN A 3 -75.39 19.24 -8.52
CA ASN A 3 -74.60 18.00 -8.59
C ASN A 3 -73.23 18.26 -9.25
N GLU A 4 -72.23 18.82 -8.56
CA GLU A 4 -71.42 18.18 -7.50
C GLU A 4 -71.05 16.73 -7.82
N ILE A 5 -69.84 16.53 -8.38
CA ILE A 5 -69.13 15.26 -8.32
C ILE A 5 -67.75 15.55 -7.71
N HIS A 6 -67.56 14.94 -6.53
CA HIS A 6 -66.41 15.03 -5.65
C HIS A 6 -65.10 14.55 -6.31
N TYR A 7 -64.12 15.44 -6.38
CA TYR A 7 -62.70 15.09 -6.48
C TYR A 7 -62.19 14.62 -5.12
N THR A 8 -62.39 13.35 -4.78
CA THR A 8 -61.74 12.70 -3.63
C THR A 8 -61.50 11.23 -3.92
N LYS A 9 -60.33 10.89 -4.46
CA LYS A 9 -59.59 9.61 -4.29
C LYS A 9 -58.33 9.58 -5.18
N LEU A 10 -57.41 10.52 -4.96
CA LEU A 10 -56.03 10.39 -5.44
C LEU A 10 -55.05 11.18 -4.53
N GLY A 11 -55.32 11.16 -3.21
CA GLY A 11 -54.53 11.88 -2.19
C GLY A 11 -54.02 10.97 -1.07
N GLY A 12 -53.88 9.67 -1.34
CA GLY A 12 -53.56 8.66 -0.32
C GLY A 12 -52.14 8.09 -0.33
N CYS A 13 -51.32 8.35 -1.36
CA CYS A 13 -49.95 7.80 -1.44
C CYS A 13 -48.84 8.86 -1.48
N PHE A 14 -49.19 10.15 -1.44
CA PHE A 14 -48.22 11.26 -1.41
C PHE A 14 -48.03 11.89 -0.02
N PHE A 15 -48.61 11.28 1.04
CA PHE A 15 -48.59 11.81 2.40
C PHE A 15 -47.75 11.02 3.42
N ILE A 16 -46.97 10.02 2.98
CA ILE A 16 -46.08 9.24 3.88
C ILE A 16 -44.59 9.50 3.63
N ALA A 17 -44.21 10.15 2.52
CA ALA A 17 -42.81 10.44 2.20
C ALA A 17 -42.38 11.90 2.45
N ALA A 18 -43.28 12.77 2.92
CA ALA A 18 -43.03 14.21 3.10
C ALA A 18 -43.19 14.70 4.56
N LEU A 19 -43.17 13.79 5.54
CA LEU A 19 -43.44 14.11 6.96
C LEU A 19 -42.46 13.48 7.96
N THR A 20 -41.22 13.20 7.54
CA THR A 20 -40.10 12.87 8.45
C THR A 20 -38.86 13.72 8.24
N SER A 21 -38.99 14.83 7.51
CA SER A 21 -37.88 15.75 7.21
C SER A 21 -38.29 17.22 7.38
N PHE A 22 -38.78 17.59 8.57
CA PHE A 22 -38.52 18.88 9.21
C PHE A 22 -39.32 18.95 10.52
N MET A 23 -38.60 19.02 11.65
CA MET A 23 -38.98 19.55 12.97
C MET A 23 -38.32 18.70 14.07
N LEU A 24 -37.04 18.95 14.29
CA LEU A 24 -36.41 19.03 15.61
C LEU A 24 -34.95 19.45 15.40
N SER A 25 -34.78 20.70 14.98
CA SER A 25 -33.56 21.44 15.26
C SER A 25 -33.65 22.00 16.67
N ASN A 26 -32.55 21.81 17.40
CA ASN A 26 -31.98 22.68 18.43
C ASN A 26 -32.09 22.27 19.90
N ALA A 27 -30.88 22.22 20.47
CA ALA A 27 -30.45 22.57 21.83
C ALA A 27 -30.08 21.37 22.72
N PHE A 28 -28.78 21.16 22.91
CA PHE A 28 -28.13 21.34 24.22
C PHE A 28 -26.60 21.44 24.06
N ALA A 29 -26.01 22.27 24.91
CA ALA A 29 -24.64 22.73 24.88
C ALA A 29 -23.70 21.88 25.75
N ASP A 30 -22.41 21.93 25.40
CA ASP A 30 -21.23 22.05 26.27
C ASP A 30 -20.96 20.98 27.36
N CYS A 31 -19.85 20.24 27.25
CA CYS A 31 -18.66 20.36 28.11
C CYS A 31 -17.71 19.15 28.01
N ARG A 32 -16.41 19.46 28.01
CA ARG A 32 -15.23 18.59 28.16
C ARG A 32 -15.37 17.44 29.18
N LYS A 33 -14.72 16.31 28.88
CA LYS A 33 -13.70 15.74 29.79
C LYS A 33 -12.60 15.02 29.03
N VAL A 34 -11.39 15.52 29.23
CA VAL A 34 -10.10 14.91 28.90
C VAL A 34 -9.88 13.77 29.90
N GLU A 35 -9.71 12.54 29.43
CA GLU A 35 -9.10 11.49 30.26
C GLU A 35 -7.61 11.40 29.94
N THR A 36 -6.85 11.90 30.91
CA THR A 36 -5.41 11.82 31.04
C THR A 36 -4.91 10.38 30.94
N LEU A 37 -4.02 10.14 29.96
CA LEU A 37 -3.08 9.02 29.96
C LEU A 37 -2.31 9.02 31.29
N LYS A 38 -2.48 7.95 32.07
CA LYS A 38 -1.62 7.64 33.21
C LYS A 38 -0.21 7.34 32.68
N LYS A 39 0.68 8.31 32.80
CA LYS A 39 2.12 8.09 32.77
C LYS A 39 2.50 7.22 33.97
N THR A 40 2.77 5.94 33.72
CA THR A 40 3.54 5.12 34.65
C THR A 40 5.01 5.43 34.39
N GLU A 41 5.58 6.32 35.19
CA GLU A 41 7.03 6.56 35.23
C GLU A 41 7.70 5.31 35.83
N ALA A 42 8.22 4.43 34.98
CA ALA A 42 9.18 3.42 35.38
C ALA A 42 10.55 4.08 35.60
N SER A 43 11.13 3.87 36.79
CA SER A 43 12.31 4.59 37.28
C SER A 43 13.53 4.45 36.37
N VAL A 44 14.15 5.59 36.05
CA VAL A 44 15.42 5.74 35.35
C VAL A 44 16.57 5.21 36.23
N LYS A 45 17.06 4.00 35.94
CA LYS A 45 18.44 3.63 36.31
C LYS A 45 19.36 4.22 35.26
N HIS A 46 20.09 5.28 35.59
CA HIS A 46 21.14 5.82 34.73
C HIS A 46 22.21 4.75 34.47
N ASN A 47 22.29 4.31 33.22
CA ASN A 47 23.34 3.42 32.74
C ASN A 47 24.64 4.26 32.64
N LYS A 48 25.72 3.87 33.34
CA LYS A 48 26.99 4.64 33.45
C LYS A 48 27.72 4.91 32.12
N ALA A 49 27.20 4.39 31.00
CA ALA A 49 27.74 4.58 29.66
C ALA A 49 27.10 5.76 28.88
N VAL A 50 25.94 6.25 29.33
CA VAL A 50 25.22 7.34 28.67
C VAL A 50 25.75 8.69 29.13
N ILE A 51 26.24 9.49 28.19
CA ILE A 51 26.81 10.82 28.46
C ILE A 51 25.74 11.92 28.35
N LYS A 52 24.84 11.79 27.37
CA LYS A 52 23.75 12.74 27.10
C LYS A 52 22.55 11.99 26.54
N THR A 53 21.34 12.42 26.87
CA THR A 53 20.11 11.92 26.24
C THR A 53 19.44 13.07 25.50
N ILE A 54 19.02 12.83 24.26
CA ILE A 54 18.29 13.75 23.40
C ILE A 54 16.90 13.18 23.21
N LYS A 55 15.87 14.00 23.40
CA LYS A 55 14.48 13.59 23.14
C LYS A 55 14.21 13.75 21.63
N ALA A 56 13.76 12.72 20.95
CA ALA A 56 13.36 12.78 19.55
C ALA A 56 11.90 13.26 19.40
N GLU A 57 11.42 13.46 18.17
CA GLU A 57 9.98 13.67 17.93
C GLU A 57 9.19 12.40 18.33
N GLY A 58 8.22 12.53 19.24
CA GLY A 58 7.50 11.42 19.88
C GLY A 58 7.98 11.11 21.31
N ASP A 59 7.93 9.83 21.68
CA ASP A 59 8.40 9.30 22.98
C ASP A 59 9.79 8.63 22.89
N ASP A 60 10.45 8.66 21.73
CA ASP A 60 11.78 8.09 21.55
C ASP A 60 12.87 8.94 22.23
N LEU A 61 13.83 8.26 22.86
CA LEU A 61 14.98 8.86 23.51
C LEU A 61 16.26 8.36 22.81
N ILE A 62 17.15 9.28 22.46
CA ILE A 62 18.46 8.95 21.88
C ILE A 62 19.53 9.16 22.94
N ASP A 63 20.24 8.09 23.30
CA ASP A 63 21.37 8.11 24.21
C ASP A 63 22.67 8.25 23.45
N CYS A 64 23.40 9.33 23.74
CA CYS A 64 24.78 9.50 23.30
C CYS A 64 25.67 8.66 24.22
N VAL A 65 26.16 7.54 23.69
CA VAL A 65 27.01 6.59 24.39
C VAL A 65 28.45 6.79 23.98
N ASP A 66 29.37 6.72 24.94
CA ASP A 66 30.82 6.73 24.67
C ASP A 66 31.17 5.69 23.61
N ILE A 67 31.92 6.08 22.57
CA ILE A 67 32.26 5.21 21.44
C ILE A 67 33.02 3.95 21.87
N TYR A 68 33.77 3.99 22.99
CA TYR A 68 34.49 2.85 23.56
C TYR A 68 33.62 1.98 24.47
N LYS A 69 32.37 2.38 24.75
CA LYS A 69 31.38 1.62 25.54
C LYS A 69 30.21 1.14 24.69
N GLN A 70 30.30 1.24 23.37
CA GLN A 70 29.26 0.79 22.46
C GLN A 70 29.07 -0.74 22.52
N PRO A 71 27.86 -1.26 22.25
CA PRO A 71 27.57 -2.70 22.30
C PRO A 71 28.49 -3.56 21.45
N ALA A 72 28.98 -3.04 20.32
CA ALA A 72 29.86 -3.74 19.39
C ALA A 72 31.08 -4.39 20.07
N LEU A 73 31.69 -3.68 21.03
CA LEU A 73 32.93 -4.09 21.68
C LEU A 73 32.75 -5.18 22.74
N ASN A 74 31.50 -5.52 23.07
CA ASN A 74 31.19 -6.68 23.90
C ASN A 74 31.40 -8.00 23.15
N HIS A 75 31.60 -7.96 21.82
CA HIS A 75 31.84 -9.15 21.01
C HIS A 75 33.17 -9.80 21.42
N PRO A 76 33.23 -11.13 21.64
CA PRO A 76 34.45 -11.80 22.09
C PRO A 76 35.67 -11.53 21.21
N LEU A 77 35.46 -11.41 19.89
CA LEU A 77 36.52 -11.13 18.91
C LEU A 77 36.93 -9.64 18.84
N LEU A 78 36.20 -8.73 19.49
CA LEU A 78 36.40 -7.27 19.38
C LEU A 78 36.87 -6.60 20.66
N LYS A 79 37.20 -7.35 21.73
CA LYS A 79 37.60 -6.79 23.03
C LYS A 79 38.78 -5.82 22.99
N ASN A 80 39.71 -6.02 22.04
CA ASN A 80 40.89 -5.17 21.82
C ASN A 80 40.86 -4.51 20.42
N HIS A 81 39.68 -4.37 19.82
CA HIS A 81 39.54 -3.80 18.49
C HIS A 81 39.91 -2.32 18.49
N THR A 82 40.78 -1.90 17.57
CA THR A 82 41.10 -0.47 17.38
C THR A 82 40.05 0.15 16.49
N ILE A 83 39.28 1.10 17.04
CA ILE A 83 38.19 1.75 16.29
C ILE A 83 38.77 2.65 15.20
N GLN A 84 38.36 2.42 13.96
CA GLN A 84 38.67 3.29 12.84
C GLN A 84 37.56 4.34 12.69
N LEU A 85 37.87 5.63 12.93
CA LEU A 85 36.84 6.68 12.93
C LEU A 85 36.32 7.02 11.52
N LYS A 86 37.13 6.84 10.49
CA LYS A 86 36.79 7.14 9.09
C LYS A 86 37.44 6.13 8.14
N PRO A 87 36.81 5.81 7.00
CA PRO A 87 37.43 4.97 5.98
C PRO A 87 38.73 5.63 5.49
N SER A 88 39.78 4.82 5.30
CA SER A 88 41.09 5.27 4.86
C SER A 88 41.21 5.00 3.36
N GLY A 89 41.10 6.02 2.50
CA GLY A 89 41.24 5.88 1.04
C GLY A 89 40.52 6.96 0.24
N THR A 90 40.84 7.08 -1.06
CA THR A 90 40.17 7.93 -2.05
C THR A 90 38.98 7.19 -2.69
N GLU A 91 38.09 6.65 -1.87
CA GLU A 91 36.84 6.04 -2.36
C GLU A 91 35.82 7.19 -2.55
N THR A 92 35.63 7.63 -3.79
CA THR A 92 34.65 8.68 -4.12
C THR A 92 33.25 8.08 -4.17
N VAL A 93 32.60 7.95 -3.02
CA VAL A 93 31.18 7.62 -2.94
C VAL A 93 30.40 8.91 -3.14
N SER A 94 29.89 9.12 -4.35
CA SER A 94 29.12 10.32 -4.71
C SER A 94 27.63 10.03 -4.52
N GLY A 95 27.05 10.44 -3.39
CA GLY A 95 25.60 10.46 -3.17
C GLY A 95 25.03 11.83 -3.57
N VAL A 96 24.08 11.85 -4.51
CA VAL A 96 23.35 13.08 -4.87
C VAL A 96 22.51 13.55 -3.68
N GLN A 97 22.50 14.86 -3.47
CA GLN A 97 21.87 15.60 -2.38
C GLN A 97 20.34 15.53 -2.49
N ASP A 98 19.69 14.73 -1.66
CA ASP A 98 18.33 15.01 -1.20
C ASP A 98 18.23 14.68 0.29
N GLU A 99 17.79 15.68 1.06
CA GLU A 99 17.89 15.80 2.52
C GLU A 99 16.94 14.84 3.26
N ILE A 100 17.23 13.54 3.20
CA ILE A 100 16.73 12.65 4.23
C ILE A 100 17.55 12.88 5.51
N PHE A 101 16.88 13.20 6.61
CA PHE A 101 17.49 13.37 7.92
C PHE A 101 16.61 12.69 8.97
N GLN A 102 17.19 12.42 10.13
CA GLN A 102 16.41 11.88 11.24
C GLN A 102 16.00 13.03 12.15
N SER A 103 14.70 13.15 12.44
CA SER A 103 14.15 14.35 13.07
C SER A 103 14.69 14.63 14.48
N TRP A 104 15.22 13.63 15.18
CA TRP A 104 15.89 13.81 16.48
C TRP A 104 17.08 14.77 16.43
N SER A 105 17.77 14.87 15.29
CA SER A 105 18.90 15.79 15.10
C SER A 105 18.50 17.26 15.24
N ARG A 106 17.22 17.60 15.05
CA ARG A 106 16.66 18.95 15.31
C ARG A 106 16.75 19.35 16.78
N ASN A 107 16.71 18.38 17.69
CA ASN A 107 16.75 18.60 19.13
C ASN A 107 18.18 18.59 19.70
N GLY A 108 19.17 18.52 18.83
CA GLY A 108 20.59 18.64 19.13
C GLY A 108 21.41 17.46 18.62
N GLU A 109 22.71 17.54 18.87
CA GLU A 109 23.68 16.53 18.44
C GLU A 109 24.37 15.85 19.62
N CYS A 110 24.91 14.66 19.35
CA CYS A 110 25.76 13.95 20.29
C CYS A 110 27.17 14.57 20.37
N PRO A 111 27.79 14.65 21.56
CA PRO A 111 29.15 15.16 21.72
C PRO A 111 30.19 14.35 20.93
N ASP A 112 31.35 14.96 20.65
CA ASP A 112 32.46 14.24 20.04
C ASP A 112 32.93 13.07 20.92
N GLY A 113 33.30 11.96 20.28
CA GLY A 113 33.64 10.71 20.98
C GLY A 113 32.43 9.90 21.45
N THR A 114 31.22 10.26 21.02
CA THR A 114 29.99 9.52 21.34
C THR A 114 29.20 9.14 20.10
N ILE A 115 28.38 8.09 20.20
CA ILE A 115 27.47 7.63 19.15
C ILE A 115 26.01 7.65 19.65
N PRO A 116 25.03 8.02 18.79
CA PRO A 116 23.63 8.00 19.14
C PRO A 116 23.08 6.57 19.10
N ILE A 117 22.46 6.13 20.19
CA ILE A 117 21.77 4.84 20.32
C ILE A 117 20.34 5.11 20.79
N VAL A 118 19.34 4.60 20.09
CA VAL A 118 17.95 4.72 20.55
C VAL A 118 17.74 3.90 21.83
N ARG A 119 17.25 4.55 22.89
CA ARG A 119 16.87 3.93 24.16
C ARG A 119 15.50 3.30 24.01
N ARG A 120 15.43 1.98 24.15
CA ARG A 120 14.17 1.23 24.15
C ARG A 120 13.81 0.76 25.57
N THR A 121 12.54 0.90 25.93
CA THR A 121 11.98 0.51 27.24
C THR A 121 11.52 -0.95 27.29
N GLN A 122 11.32 -1.58 26.15
CA GLN A 122 11.16 -3.03 26.01
C GLN A 122 12.33 -3.58 25.20
N GLY A 123 12.96 -4.65 25.69
CA GLY A 123 13.94 -5.41 24.91
C GLY A 123 13.26 -6.02 23.69
N PHE A 124 14.00 -6.18 22.59
CA PHE A 124 13.53 -6.98 21.47
C PHE A 124 13.30 -8.42 21.96
N GLU A 125 12.04 -8.83 22.14
CA GLU A 125 11.71 -10.22 21.87
C GLU A 125 12.08 -10.44 20.40
N HIS A 126 12.97 -11.41 20.19
CA HIS A 126 13.65 -11.62 18.92
C HIS A 126 12.57 -11.70 17.82
N PRO A 127 12.66 -10.90 16.75
CA PRO A 127 11.90 -11.20 15.55
C PRO A 127 12.18 -12.67 15.16
N PRO A 128 11.18 -13.42 14.66
CA PRO A 128 11.42 -14.78 14.20
C PRO A 128 12.56 -14.82 13.18
N SER A 129 13.35 -15.90 13.22
CA SER A 129 14.54 -16.20 12.41
C SER A 129 14.58 -15.50 11.04
N LYS A 130 15.30 -14.37 10.91
CA LYS A 130 15.64 -13.81 9.60
C LYS A 130 16.46 -14.85 8.85
N THR A 131 16.10 -15.18 7.62
CA THR A 131 16.86 -16.12 6.79
C THR A 131 16.94 -15.56 5.37
N MET A 132 18.07 -15.76 4.69
CA MET A 132 18.23 -15.36 3.29
C MET A 132 17.82 -16.46 2.31
N PRO A 133 17.41 -16.10 1.08
CA PRO A 133 17.21 -17.07 0.02
C PRO A 133 18.48 -17.87 -0.27
N GLN A 134 18.35 -19.19 -0.34
CA GLN A 134 19.46 -20.05 -0.74
C GLN A 134 19.61 -19.99 -2.26
N PHE A 135 20.78 -19.58 -2.75
CA PHE A 135 21.06 -19.65 -4.18
C PHE A 135 21.31 -21.11 -4.59
N GLU A 136 20.56 -21.60 -5.58
CA GLU A 136 20.81 -22.88 -6.26
C GLU A 136 21.60 -22.64 -7.56
N PRO A 137 22.92 -22.92 -7.57
CA PRO A 137 23.77 -22.62 -8.73
C PRO A 137 23.36 -23.37 -10.01
N ASN A 138 22.74 -24.55 -9.85
CA ASN A 138 22.32 -25.38 -10.97
C ASN A 138 21.05 -24.88 -11.67
N LYS A 139 20.24 -24.06 -10.99
CA LYS A 139 19.00 -23.50 -11.52
C LYS A 139 19.06 -21.98 -11.72
N PHE A 140 20.11 -21.32 -11.22
CA PHE A 140 20.21 -19.87 -11.14
C PHE A 140 18.99 -19.24 -10.43
N GLU A 141 18.45 -19.95 -9.44
CA GLU A 141 17.26 -19.56 -8.68
C GLU A 141 17.61 -19.30 -7.22
N LEU A 142 16.96 -18.31 -6.63
CA LEU A 142 17.01 -18.02 -5.20
C LEU A 142 15.80 -18.68 -4.55
N ILE A 143 16.03 -19.68 -3.69
CA ILE A 143 14.96 -20.36 -2.95
C ILE A 143 14.65 -19.56 -1.70
N PRO A 144 13.46 -18.94 -1.60
CA PRO A 144 13.09 -18.17 -0.44
C PRO A 144 12.91 -19.09 0.78
N PRO A 145 13.39 -18.68 1.97
CA PRO A 145 13.07 -19.39 3.19
C PRO A 145 11.57 -19.30 3.50
N PRO A 146 11.05 -20.24 4.32
CA PRO A 146 9.68 -20.17 4.80
C PRO A 146 9.39 -18.80 5.42
N HIS A 147 8.18 -18.27 5.23
CA HIS A 147 7.73 -16.96 5.71
C HIS A 147 8.34 -15.74 5.01
N HIS A 148 9.31 -15.89 4.12
CA HIS A 148 9.92 -14.76 3.44
C HIS A 148 9.51 -14.70 1.97
N GLU A 149 9.12 -13.52 1.51
CA GLU A 149 8.76 -13.27 0.12
C GLU A 149 9.58 -12.10 -0.42
N TYR A 150 10.17 -12.30 -1.61
CA TYR A 150 11.14 -11.38 -2.17
C TYR A 150 10.65 -10.81 -3.50
N ALA A 151 11.05 -9.58 -3.75
CA ALA A 151 11.10 -8.99 -5.09
C ALA A 151 12.45 -8.27 -5.21
N GLN A 152 13.46 -8.97 -5.76
CA GLN A 152 14.84 -8.53 -5.73
C GLN A 152 15.59 -8.76 -7.04
N VAL A 153 16.64 -7.96 -7.21
CA VAL A 153 17.59 -8.05 -8.32
C VAL A 153 18.97 -8.34 -7.76
N SER A 154 19.72 -9.24 -8.40
CA SER A 154 20.99 -9.75 -7.88
C SER A 154 22.08 -9.85 -8.95
N LEU A 155 23.34 -9.75 -8.54
CA LEU A 155 24.51 -10.19 -9.28
C LEU A 155 25.16 -11.37 -8.56
N TYR A 156 25.47 -12.43 -9.29
CA TYR A 156 26.04 -13.66 -8.73
C TYR A 156 27.30 -14.09 -9.49
N GLY A 157 28.24 -14.74 -8.80
CA GLY A 157 29.38 -15.44 -9.40
C GLY A 157 30.60 -14.57 -9.72
N GLY A 158 30.61 -13.31 -9.27
CA GLY A 158 31.75 -12.40 -9.38
C GLY A 158 32.46 -12.18 -8.05
N GLU A 159 33.58 -11.45 -8.07
CA GLU A 159 34.26 -10.97 -6.87
C GLU A 159 33.87 -9.52 -6.59
N TYR A 160 32.89 -9.32 -5.71
CA TYR A 160 32.34 -8.01 -5.41
C TYR A 160 32.96 -7.43 -4.15
N TYR A 161 33.41 -6.19 -4.21
CA TYR A 161 33.98 -5.42 -3.09
C TYR A 161 33.03 -4.34 -2.59
N GLY A 162 31.86 -4.19 -3.21
CA GLY A 162 30.83 -3.28 -2.73
C GLY A 162 29.57 -3.26 -3.57
N ALA A 163 28.51 -2.72 -2.99
CA ALA A 163 27.21 -2.52 -3.59
C ALA A 163 26.63 -1.16 -3.14
N GLN A 164 25.98 -0.44 -4.05
CA GLN A 164 25.35 0.85 -3.80
C GLN A 164 24.02 0.93 -4.54
N ALA A 165 23.02 1.55 -3.92
CA ALA A 165 21.80 2.00 -4.60
C ALA A 165 21.08 3.09 -3.80
N GLY A 166 20.20 3.84 -4.47
CA GLY A 166 19.21 4.72 -3.87
C GLY A 166 17.90 3.97 -3.65
N PHE A 167 17.45 3.88 -2.40
CA PHE A 167 16.21 3.20 -2.00
C PHE A 167 15.11 4.21 -1.78
N ASN A 168 14.04 4.12 -2.57
CA ASN A 168 12.86 4.93 -2.38
C ASN A 168 12.21 4.60 -1.02
N VAL A 169 11.91 5.64 -0.23
CA VAL A 169 11.44 5.49 1.15
C VAL A 169 9.93 5.67 1.20
N TRP A 170 9.22 4.65 1.65
CA TRP A 170 7.77 4.64 1.87
C TRP A 170 7.44 4.22 3.29
N ASN A 171 6.19 4.43 3.71
CA ASN A 171 5.65 3.87 4.95
C ASN A 171 4.52 2.87 4.63
N PRO A 172 4.84 1.65 4.17
CA PRO A 172 3.85 0.68 3.75
C PRO A 172 2.93 0.24 4.90
N ALA A 173 1.68 -0.09 4.58
CA ALA A 173 0.80 -0.77 5.52
C ALA A 173 1.31 -2.19 5.76
N ALA A 174 1.41 -2.59 7.03
CA ALA A 174 1.76 -3.95 7.40
C ALA A 174 0.63 -4.57 8.22
N TYR A 175 0.44 -5.86 8.02
CA TYR A 175 -0.56 -6.68 8.71
C TYR A 175 0.09 -7.37 9.92
N ASN A 176 -0.63 -7.46 11.05
CA ASN A 176 -0.19 -8.19 12.26
C ASN A 176 1.26 -7.96 12.71
N GLU A 177 2.14 -8.98 12.69
CA GLU A 177 3.55 -8.89 13.10
C GLU A 177 4.51 -8.89 11.90
N ASP A 178 3.98 -8.61 10.72
CA ASP A 178 4.72 -8.68 9.47
C ASP A 178 5.66 -7.49 9.31
N ASN A 179 6.71 -7.71 8.53
CA ASN A 179 7.71 -6.71 8.23
C ASN A 179 7.76 -6.45 6.73
N SER A 180 7.88 -5.17 6.37
CA SER A 180 8.16 -4.74 5.01
C SER A 180 9.53 -4.07 4.97
N ILE A 181 10.40 -4.58 4.10
CA ILE A 181 11.83 -4.24 4.10
C ILE A 181 12.25 -3.85 2.69
N ALA A 182 13.12 -2.85 2.57
CA ALA A 182 13.88 -2.58 1.36
C ALA A 182 15.36 -2.46 1.71
N GLN A 183 16.22 -3.25 1.09
CA GLN A 183 17.61 -3.38 1.54
C GLN A 183 18.61 -3.80 0.45
N ILE A 184 19.89 -3.61 0.76
CA ILE A 184 21.04 -4.20 0.08
C ILE A 184 21.48 -5.44 0.85
N TRP A 185 21.84 -6.50 0.15
CA TRP A 185 22.53 -7.67 0.70
C TRP A 185 23.90 -7.83 0.04
N VAL A 186 24.93 -8.06 0.86
CA VAL A 186 26.28 -8.43 0.42
C VAL A 186 26.64 -9.75 1.07
N VAL A 187 26.76 -10.80 0.27
CA VAL A 187 26.74 -12.19 0.74
C VAL A 187 27.89 -13.02 0.17
N ARG A 188 28.43 -13.92 0.99
CA ARG A 188 29.33 -14.99 0.56
C ARG A 188 29.15 -16.26 1.37
N GLY A 189 29.29 -17.40 0.71
CA GLY A 189 29.17 -18.72 1.33
C GLY A 189 27.74 -19.24 1.32
N ASN A 190 27.55 -20.43 1.87
CA ASN A 190 26.27 -21.15 1.84
C ASN A 190 26.05 -21.91 3.16
N GLY A 191 24.79 -22.16 3.51
CA GLY A 191 24.39 -22.84 4.74
C GLY A 191 25.01 -22.18 5.98
N LYS A 192 25.70 -22.97 6.82
CA LYS A 192 26.35 -22.50 8.05
C LYS A 192 27.53 -21.55 7.81
N ALA A 193 28.12 -21.61 6.62
CA ALA A 193 29.25 -20.76 6.24
C ALA A 193 28.78 -19.47 5.54
N LEU A 194 27.48 -19.21 5.45
CA LEU A 194 26.99 -17.99 4.85
C LEU A 194 27.32 -16.79 5.75
N ASN A 195 27.91 -15.76 5.16
CA ASN A 195 28.11 -14.46 5.77
C ASN A 195 27.31 -13.44 4.97
N SER A 196 26.56 -12.61 5.66
CA SER A 196 25.75 -11.55 5.06
C SER A 196 25.91 -10.26 5.86
N VAL A 197 26.01 -9.14 5.16
CA VAL A 197 25.84 -7.80 5.72
C VAL A 197 24.79 -7.05 4.93
N GLU A 198 23.94 -6.33 5.65
CA GLU A 198 22.68 -5.82 5.12
C GLU A 198 22.39 -4.44 5.70
N ALA A 199 21.82 -3.59 4.87
CA ALA A 199 21.38 -2.27 5.27
C ALA A 199 20.24 -1.78 4.39
N GLY A 200 19.33 -1.01 4.98
CA GLY A 200 18.10 -0.64 4.32
C GLY A 200 17.17 0.16 5.22
N TRP A 201 15.91 0.21 4.82
CA TRP A 201 14.83 0.64 5.69
C TRP A 201 13.85 -0.50 5.94
N ILE A 202 13.23 -0.48 7.12
CA ILE A 202 12.30 -1.50 7.57
C ILE A 202 11.11 -0.86 8.28
N ARG A 203 9.91 -1.40 8.02
CA ARG A 203 8.68 -1.10 8.75
C ARG A 203 8.24 -2.35 9.47
N MET A 204 8.13 -2.29 10.80
CA MET A 204 7.83 -3.46 11.66
C MET A 204 6.53 -3.26 12.44
N ASN A 205 5.51 -4.09 12.20
CA ASN A 205 4.28 -4.07 13.01
C ASN A 205 4.38 -5.09 14.17
N PRO A 206 3.75 -4.89 15.35
CA PRO A 206 3.15 -3.67 15.93
C PRO A 206 4.17 -2.72 16.57
N ARG A 207 5.48 -3.01 16.41
CA ARG A 207 6.56 -2.32 17.14
C ARG A 207 6.69 -0.84 16.81
N ASP A 208 6.73 -0.51 15.53
CA ASP A 208 6.85 0.86 15.06
C ASP A 208 6.14 1.02 13.71
N ASN A 209 5.12 1.88 13.67
CA ASN A 209 4.35 2.19 12.46
C ASN A 209 5.06 3.19 11.55
N ARG A 210 6.36 3.43 11.77
CA ARG A 210 7.21 4.29 10.96
C ARG A 210 8.32 3.46 10.31
N THR A 211 8.84 3.99 9.21
CA THR A 211 9.96 3.41 8.46
C THR A 211 11.29 3.75 9.12
N LEU A 212 12.00 2.72 9.61
CA LEU A 212 13.24 2.85 10.37
C LEU A 212 14.45 2.52 9.50
N LEU A 213 15.54 3.27 9.64
CA LEU A 213 16.84 2.88 9.09
C LEU A 213 17.36 1.67 9.88
N PHE A 214 17.81 0.63 9.20
CA PHE A 214 18.37 -0.54 9.88
C PHE A 214 19.64 -1.06 9.22
N THR A 215 20.32 -1.88 10.01
CA THR A 215 21.38 -2.75 9.53
C THR A 215 21.25 -4.12 10.16
N PHE A 216 21.74 -5.16 9.48
CA PHE A 216 21.78 -6.53 9.96
C PHE A 216 23.07 -7.19 9.47
N TRP A 217 23.59 -8.18 10.22
CA TRP A 217 24.69 -9.01 9.76
C TRP A 217 24.61 -10.40 10.36
N THR A 218 25.22 -11.38 9.69
CA THR A 218 25.44 -12.72 10.23
C THR A 218 26.77 -13.28 9.73
N GLY A 219 27.46 -13.99 10.60
CA GLY A 219 28.70 -14.73 10.33
C GLY A 219 28.51 -16.25 10.24
N ASP A 220 27.29 -16.76 10.45
CA ASP A 220 27.00 -18.20 10.59
C ASP A 220 25.70 -18.66 9.93
N GLY A 221 25.23 -17.92 8.91
CA GLY A 221 24.01 -18.24 8.19
C GLY A 221 22.76 -18.14 9.06
N TYR A 222 22.64 -17.08 9.86
CA TYR A 222 21.49 -16.75 10.70
C TYR A 222 21.18 -17.77 11.82
N GLN A 223 22.17 -18.55 12.27
CA GLN A 223 21.93 -19.57 13.30
C GLN A 223 22.02 -19.02 14.71
N SER A 224 23.16 -18.42 15.05
CA SER A 224 23.44 -17.88 16.37
C SER A 224 23.97 -16.46 16.32
N THR A 225 24.52 -16.03 15.18
CA THR A 225 24.99 -14.67 14.97
C THR A 225 23.98 -13.87 14.15
N GLY A 226 23.70 -12.66 14.62
CA GLY A 226 22.97 -11.66 13.88
C GLY A 226 21.74 -11.14 14.61
N CYS A 227 21.60 -9.82 14.58
CA CYS A 227 20.40 -9.12 14.96
C CYS A 227 20.44 -7.71 14.36
N TYR A 228 19.36 -6.97 14.57
CA TYR A 228 19.21 -5.64 14.02
C TYR A 228 20.08 -4.63 14.77
N ASN A 229 20.65 -3.69 14.02
CA ASN A 229 21.29 -2.48 14.54
C ASN A 229 22.44 -2.80 15.52
N LEU A 230 22.44 -2.12 16.67
CA LEU A 230 23.42 -2.28 17.76
C LEU A 230 22.87 -3.17 18.90
N GLU A 231 21.82 -3.94 18.65
CA GLU A 231 21.19 -4.79 19.67
C GLU A 231 22.11 -5.94 20.10
N CYS A 232 22.99 -6.37 19.20
CA CYS A 232 24.01 -7.38 19.46
C CYS A 232 25.40 -6.85 19.12
N PRO A 233 26.43 -7.39 19.78
CA PRO A 233 27.79 -6.97 19.52
C PRO A 233 28.25 -7.38 18.12
N GLY A 234 28.76 -6.46 17.30
CA GLY A 234 29.44 -6.77 16.04
C GLY A 234 29.65 -5.57 15.13
N PHE A 235 28.58 -4.82 14.82
CA PHE A 235 28.68 -3.61 14.02
C PHE A 235 29.25 -2.46 14.83
N VAL A 236 30.36 -1.87 14.38
CA VAL A 236 31.02 -0.74 15.05
C VAL A 236 30.51 0.56 14.44
N GLN A 237 29.66 1.28 15.19
CA GLN A 237 29.19 2.61 14.78
C GLN A 237 30.22 3.67 15.14
N THR A 238 30.41 4.64 14.24
CA THR A 238 31.36 5.75 14.40
C THR A 238 30.75 7.11 14.14
N SER A 239 29.69 7.18 13.32
CA SER A 239 29.00 8.43 13.08
C SER A 239 28.13 8.85 14.27
N LYS A 240 28.13 10.16 14.52
CA LYS A 240 27.24 10.83 15.47
C LYS A 240 26.00 11.49 14.82
N LYS A 241 25.88 11.44 13.49
CA LYS A 241 24.83 12.15 12.73
C LYS A 241 23.57 11.31 12.51
N PHE A 242 23.74 10.00 12.33
CA PHE A 242 22.64 9.05 12.16
C PHE A 242 22.64 8.04 13.29
N ALA A 243 21.43 7.64 13.69
CA ALA A 243 21.16 6.61 14.66
C ALA A 243 20.45 5.44 13.95
N LEU A 244 20.93 4.21 14.17
CA LEU A 244 20.26 3.02 13.66
C LEU A 244 18.98 2.73 14.46
N GLY A 245 17.96 2.17 13.81
CA GLY A 245 16.67 1.85 14.42
C GLY A 245 15.80 3.08 14.72
N VAL A 246 16.00 4.16 13.97
CA VAL A 246 15.30 5.45 14.13
C VAL A 246 14.61 5.85 12.81
N PRO A 247 13.44 6.51 12.86
CA PRO A 247 12.67 6.84 11.67
C PRO A 247 13.42 7.69 10.66
N ILE A 248 13.20 7.37 9.39
CA ILE A 248 13.66 8.13 8.24
C ILE A 248 12.58 9.15 7.86
N SER A 249 12.97 10.40 7.59
CA SER A 249 12.06 11.45 7.13
C SER A 249 12.77 12.38 6.13
N PRO A 250 12.06 12.93 5.13
CA PRO A 250 10.66 12.67 4.77
C PRO A 250 10.44 11.31 4.06
N ILE A 251 9.18 10.89 3.95
CA ILE A 251 8.75 9.70 3.21
C ILE A 251 8.05 10.09 1.90
N SER A 252 8.07 9.20 0.93
CA SER A 252 7.41 9.39 -0.38
C SER A 252 5.89 9.29 -0.26
N GLY A 253 5.20 9.94 -1.19
CA GLY A 253 3.73 9.87 -1.29
C GLY A 253 3.28 9.52 -2.71
N TYR A 254 2.10 8.90 -2.82
CA TYR A 254 1.51 8.54 -4.11
C TYR A 254 1.21 9.80 -4.94
N ASN A 255 1.72 9.86 -6.18
CA ASN A 255 1.74 11.06 -7.02
C ASN A 255 2.31 12.31 -6.32
N GLY A 256 3.08 12.13 -5.26
CA GLY A 256 3.67 13.19 -4.46
C GLY A 256 5.17 13.32 -4.67
N LYS A 257 5.81 14.10 -3.80
CA LYS A 257 7.27 14.16 -3.74
C LYS A 257 7.83 12.78 -3.40
N GLN A 258 8.84 12.38 -4.15
CA GLN A 258 9.56 11.13 -3.94
C GLN A 258 10.84 11.43 -3.17
N TYR A 259 11.17 10.58 -2.21
CA TYR A 259 12.39 10.66 -1.44
C TYR A 259 13.07 9.30 -1.44
N ASP A 260 14.38 9.30 -1.60
CA ASP A 260 15.18 8.10 -1.58
C ASP A 260 16.47 8.28 -0.79
N THR A 261 16.93 7.20 -0.18
CA THR A 261 18.16 7.18 0.62
C THR A 261 19.21 6.36 -0.09
N PHE A 262 20.36 6.97 -0.38
CA PHE A 262 21.51 6.25 -0.89
C PHE A 262 22.16 5.43 0.23
N ILE A 263 22.33 4.14 -0.02
CA ILE A 263 23.02 3.21 0.88
C ILE A 263 24.15 2.58 0.08
N SER A 264 25.32 2.49 0.70
CA SER A 264 26.49 1.85 0.12
C SER A 264 27.15 0.97 1.15
N ILE A 265 27.41 -0.27 0.78
CA ILE A 265 28.22 -1.21 1.55
C ILE A 265 29.46 -1.50 0.73
N TYR A 266 30.64 -1.23 1.26
CA TYR A 266 31.88 -1.42 0.51
C TYR A 266 33.04 -1.85 1.41
N LYS A 267 33.96 -2.63 0.86
CA LYS A 267 35.12 -3.11 1.57
C LYS A 267 36.27 -2.13 1.40
N ASN A 268 36.76 -1.60 2.52
CA ASN A 268 37.94 -0.76 2.51
C ASN A 268 39.20 -1.64 2.43
N THR A 269 39.99 -1.50 1.38
CA THR A 269 41.13 -2.40 1.12
C THR A 269 42.32 -2.21 2.06
N ASN A 270 42.45 -1.04 2.69
CA ASN A 270 43.52 -0.77 3.65
C ASN A 270 43.26 -1.45 5.01
N SER A 271 42.02 -1.37 5.51
CA SER A 271 41.62 -1.96 6.80
C SER A 271 41.06 -3.36 6.70
N GLY A 272 40.56 -3.76 5.52
CA GLY A 272 39.82 -5.01 5.30
C GLY A 272 38.36 -4.96 5.77
N HIS A 273 37.93 -3.89 6.44
CA HIS A 273 36.59 -3.78 7.01
C HIS A 273 35.53 -3.44 5.97
N TRP A 274 34.30 -3.92 6.18
CA TRP A 274 33.14 -3.57 5.36
C TRP A 274 32.46 -2.34 5.96
N TRP A 275 32.48 -1.23 5.25
CA TRP A 275 31.90 0.05 5.67
C TRP A 275 30.46 0.18 5.18
N LEU A 276 29.62 0.70 6.06
CA LEU A 276 28.27 1.16 5.75
C LEU A 276 28.28 2.68 5.62
N GLN A 277 27.88 3.17 4.46
CA GLN A 277 27.65 4.58 4.20
C GLN A 277 26.17 4.81 3.86
N VAL A 278 25.59 5.82 4.49
CA VAL A 278 24.25 6.32 4.20
C VAL A 278 24.40 7.76 3.74
N GLN A 279 23.88 8.06 2.56
CA GLN A 279 24.14 9.30 1.84
C GLN A 279 25.66 9.59 1.75
N ASN A 280 26.11 10.68 2.38
CA ASN A 280 27.51 11.12 2.41
C ASN A 280 28.17 10.91 3.78
N GLU A 281 27.56 10.11 4.67
CA GLU A 281 28.07 9.84 6.00
C GLU A 281 28.41 8.35 6.16
N ALA A 282 29.68 8.08 6.51
CA ALA A 282 30.12 6.76 6.91
C ALA A 282 29.58 6.46 8.32
N ILE A 283 28.57 5.58 8.41
CA ILE A 283 27.87 5.29 9.66
C ILE A 283 28.73 4.46 10.60
N GLY A 284 29.44 3.49 10.04
CA GLY A 284 30.24 2.52 10.78
C GLY A 284 30.68 1.39 9.87
N TYR A 285 31.18 0.31 10.47
CA TYR A 285 31.71 -0.83 9.73
C TYR A 285 31.52 -2.15 10.47
N TRP A 286 31.54 -3.23 9.70
CA TRP A 286 31.69 -4.60 10.18
C TRP A 286 33.16 -5.01 10.07
N PRO A 287 33.82 -5.36 11.20
CA PRO A 287 35.17 -5.91 11.17
C PRO A 287 35.22 -7.21 10.37
N ASP A 288 36.31 -7.43 9.64
CA ASP A 288 36.58 -8.67 8.89
C ASP A 288 36.78 -9.89 9.80
N THR A 289 37.06 -9.64 11.09
CA THR A 289 37.20 -10.67 12.12
C THR A 289 35.88 -11.38 12.43
N ILE A 290 34.73 -10.70 12.33
CA ILE A 290 33.40 -11.29 12.59
C ILE A 290 32.74 -11.85 11.31
N LEU A 291 33.33 -11.59 10.14
CA LEU A 291 32.86 -12.04 8.83
C LEU A 291 33.93 -12.87 8.09
N PRO A 292 34.26 -14.09 8.58
CA PRO A 292 35.38 -14.87 8.06
C PRO A 292 35.32 -15.15 6.56
N ASN A 293 34.12 -15.36 5.99
CA ASN A 293 33.94 -15.68 4.58
C ASN A 293 33.85 -14.43 3.69
N LEU A 294 33.51 -13.25 4.25
CA LEU A 294 33.58 -11.97 3.52
C LEU A 294 34.95 -11.27 3.66
N ARG A 295 35.97 -11.91 4.25
CA ARG A 295 37.33 -11.37 4.34
C ARG A 295 37.98 -11.09 2.99
N GLY A 296 37.59 -11.80 1.93
CA GLY A 296 38.07 -11.60 0.57
C GLY A 296 37.18 -10.61 -0.18
N SER A 297 36.18 -11.16 -0.85
CA SER A 297 35.16 -10.47 -1.64
C SER A 297 33.78 -11.07 -1.31
N ALA A 298 32.70 -10.45 -1.77
CA ALA A 298 31.37 -11.05 -1.82
C ALA A 298 31.19 -11.81 -3.14
N GLU A 299 30.32 -12.82 -3.12
CA GLU A 299 29.98 -13.65 -4.29
C GLU A 299 28.60 -13.29 -4.85
N LEU A 300 27.73 -12.74 -4.00
CA LEU A 300 26.38 -12.31 -4.31
C LEU A 300 26.16 -10.90 -3.76
N VAL A 301 25.66 -10.01 -4.60
CA VAL A 301 25.12 -8.71 -4.18
C VAL A 301 23.68 -8.59 -4.68
N SER A 302 22.77 -8.15 -3.82
CA SER A 302 21.34 -8.05 -4.13
C SER A 302 20.75 -6.74 -3.65
N TRP A 303 19.70 -6.28 -4.32
CA TRP A 303 18.91 -5.10 -3.99
C TRP A 303 17.43 -5.43 -4.19
N GLY A 304 16.56 -4.99 -3.28
CA GLY A 304 15.15 -5.34 -3.41
C GLY A 304 14.30 -5.17 -2.17
N GLY A 305 13.07 -5.64 -2.30
CA GLY A 305 12.09 -5.74 -1.24
C GLY A 305 12.00 -7.15 -0.65
N GLU A 306 11.74 -7.21 0.65
CA GLU A 306 11.47 -8.44 1.39
C GLU A 306 10.24 -8.22 2.27
N ILE A 307 9.33 -9.20 2.27
CA ILE A 307 8.24 -9.32 3.22
C ILE A 307 8.50 -10.52 4.12
N TYR A 308 8.37 -10.29 5.43
CA TYR A 308 8.22 -11.36 6.39
C TYR A 308 6.73 -11.56 6.68
N ASP A 309 6.19 -12.68 6.21
CA ASP A 309 4.82 -13.16 6.45
C ASP A 309 4.81 -14.07 7.67
N SER A 310 4.35 -13.54 8.81
CA SER A 310 4.17 -14.31 10.04
C SER A 310 3.20 -15.49 9.88
N GLN A 311 2.39 -15.52 8.81
CA GLN A 311 1.31 -16.48 8.56
C GLN A 311 0.37 -16.61 9.75
N ALA A 312 0.09 -15.49 10.42
CA ALA A 312 -0.92 -15.45 11.47
C ALA A 312 -2.22 -16.07 10.93
N GLU A 313 -2.68 -17.13 11.60
CA GLU A 313 -3.90 -17.86 11.25
C GLU A 313 -3.83 -18.71 9.95
N GLY A 314 -2.64 -18.91 9.38
CA GLY A 314 -2.43 -19.77 8.20
C GLY A 314 -2.85 -19.13 6.86
N HIS A 315 -3.09 -17.82 6.86
CA HIS A 315 -3.39 -17.03 5.67
C HIS A 315 -2.15 -16.28 5.19
N HIS A 316 -2.07 -16.04 3.88
CA HIS A 316 -1.02 -15.21 3.28
C HIS A 316 -1.21 -13.73 3.68
N THR A 317 -0.10 -13.05 3.96
CA THR A 317 -0.11 -11.65 4.42
C THR A 317 -0.70 -10.65 3.42
N SER A 318 -1.36 -9.62 3.95
CA SER A 318 -1.79 -8.42 3.20
C SER A 318 -0.82 -7.23 3.32
N THR A 319 0.39 -7.49 3.84
CA THR A 319 1.43 -6.47 4.01
C THR A 319 1.88 -5.90 2.67
N GLN A 320 1.99 -4.59 2.59
CA GLN A 320 2.44 -3.91 1.38
C GLN A 320 3.97 -3.97 1.27
N MET A 321 4.48 -4.34 0.10
CA MET A 321 5.90 -4.18 -0.23
C MET A 321 6.14 -2.80 -0.87
N GLY A 322 7.18 -2.10 -0.41
CA GLY A 322 7.54 -0.79 -0.98
C GLY A 322 6.43 0.24 -0.76
N SER A 323 5.79 0.68 -1.86
CA SER A 323 4.68 1.63 -1.84
C SER A 323 3.31 0.97 -1.71
N GLY A 324 3.22 -0.36 -1.80
CA GLY A 324 1.95 -1.07 -1.90
C GLY A 324 1.31 -1.04 -3.30
N HIS A 325 2.02 -0.51 -4.30
CA HIS A 325 1.58 -0.45 -5.70
C HIS A 325 2.45 -1.32 -6.61
N PHE A 326 1.85 -1.85 -7.68
CA PHE A 326 2.56 -2.71 -8.63
C PHE A 326 3.61 -1.91 -9.43
N PRO A 327 4.74 -2.55 -9.79
CA PRO A 327 5.85 -1.88 -10.47
C PRO A 327 5.47 -1.25 -11.82
N ASP A 328 4.40 -1.70 -12.46
CA ASP A 328 3.88 -1.14 -13.71
C ASP A 328 3.41 0.31 -13.57
N GLU A 329 3.06 0.75 -12.36
CA GLU A 329 2.63 2.13 -12.12
C GLU A 329 3.79 3.15 -12.24
N GLY A 330 5.04 2.69 -12.13
CA GLY A 330 6.24 3.50 -12.40
C GLY A 330 6.51 4.62 -11.38
N PHE A 331 7.31 5.61 -11.79
CA PHE A 331 7.79 6.68 -10.91
C PHE A 331 6.65 7.50 -10.31
N GLY A 332 6.76 7.80 -9.01
CA GLY A 332 5.76 8.58 -8.28
C GLY A 332 4.67 7.72 -7.61
N LYS A 333 4.58 6.44 -7.96
CA LYS A 333 3.51 5.53 -7.52
C LYS A 333 4.07 4.20 -7.01
N ALA A 334 4.84 3.51 -7.84
CA ALA A 334 5.56 2.31 -7.47
C ALA A 334 6.83 2.67 -6.69
N SER A 335 7.22 1.81 -5.75
CA SER A 335 8.54 1.91 -5.12
C SER A 335 9.62 1.57 -6.14
N TYR A 336 10.79 2.18 -5.99
CA TYR A 336 11.93 1.93 -6.86
C TYR A 336 13.23 1.80 -6.09
N VAL A 337 14.18 1.12 -6.71
CA VAL A 337 15.59 1.17 -6.34
C VAL A 337 16.35 1.66 -7.57
N ARG A 338 17.13 2.72 -7.40
CA ARG A 338 17.81 3.42 -8.50
C ARG A 338 19.32 3.48 -8.30
N ASN A 339 20.05 3.80 -9.36
CA ASN A 339 21.50 3.90 -9.36
C ASN A 339 22.17 2.66 -8.73
N LEU A 340 21.70 1.48 -9.13
CA LEU A 340 22.34 0.21 -8.76
C LEU A 340 23.78 0.25 -9.27
N LYS A 341 24.73 0.06 -8.36
CA LYS A 341 26.15 -0.02 -8.69
C LYS A 341 26.82 -1.09 -7.86
N TYR A 342 27.85 -1.70 -8.43
CA TYR A 342 28.72 -2.64 -7.74
C TYR A 342 30.18 -2.19 -7.85
N MET A 343 31.04 -2.76 -7.01
CA MET A 343 32.48 -2.56 -7.07
C MET A 343 33.15 -3.92 -7.19
N ASP A 344 34.15 -4.03 -8.07
CA ASP A 344 34.97 -5.22 -8.27
C ASP A 344 36.43 -4.95 -7.87
N ASP A 345 37.35 -5.86 -8.21
CA ASP A 345 38.78 -5.76 -7.93
C ASP A 345 39.55 -4.79 -8.85
N SER A 346 38.85 -4.06 -9.72
CA SER A 346 39.50 -3.14 -10.65
C SER A 346 40.15 -1.94 -9.94
N SER A 347 41.25 -1.46 -10.52
CA SER A 347 41.96 -0.27 -10.04
C SER A 347 41.76 0.90 -11.00
N PRO A 348 41.20 2.05 -10.56
CA PRO A 348 40.79 2.36 -9.18
C PRO A 348 39.47 1.69 -8.76
N LEU A 349 39.38 1.35 -7.46
CA LEU A 349 38.16 0.83 -6.84
C LEU A 349 37.05 1.86 -6.94
N THR A 350 36.14 1.64 -7.87
CA THR A 350 35.07 2.57 -8.21
C THR A 350 33.77 1.82 -8.43
N PHE A 351 32.66 2.48 -8.13
CA PHE A 351 31.33 1.95 -8.38
C PHE A 351 31.00 1.99 -9.88
N LYS A 352 30.65 0.84 -10.43
CA LYS A 352 30.29 0.61 -11.84
C LYS A 352 28.83 0.18 -11.94
N ASP A 353 28.25 0.40 -13.12
CA ASP A 353 26.91 -0.06 -13.41
C ASP A 353 26.92 -1.59 -13.65
N PRO A 354 25.94 -2.32 -13.11
CA PRO A 354 25.87 -3.77 -13.23
C PRO A 354 25.35 -4.19 -14.62
N ASP A 355 25.95 -5.25 -15.16
CA ASP A 355 25.47 -5.98 -16.33
C ASP A 355 25.01 -7.39 -15.91
N GLY A 356 24.03 -7.98 -16.60
CA GLY A 356 23.60 -9.37 -16.33
C GLY A 356 22.82 -9.56 -15.02
N LEU A 357 21.96 -8.60 -14.67
CA LEU A 357 21.12 -8.65 -13.47
C LEU A 357 20.16 -9.86 -13.47
N LEU A 358 20.14 -10.60 -12.36
CA LEU A 358 19.22 -11.72 -12.10
C LEU A 358 18.02 -11.23 -11.30
N THR A 359 16.80 -11.45 -11.81
CA THR A 359 15.55 -11.10 -11.12
C THR A 359 14.99 -12.30 -10.37
N SER A 360 14.55 -12.10 -9.13
CA SER A 360 13.88 -13.14 -8.33
C SER A 360 12.65 -12.57 -7.64
N VAL A 361 11.51 -13.25 -7.83
CA VAL A 361 10.23 -12.91 -7.23
C VAL A 361 9.59 -14.18 -6.68
N THR A 362 9.29 -14.21 -5.38
CA THR A 362 8.75 -15.39 -4.70
C THR A 362 7.29 -15.67 -5.07
N LYS A 363 6.45 -14.64 -5.02
CA LYS A 363 5.02 -14.72 -5.38
C LYS A 363 4.64 -13.59 -6.35
N PRO A 364 4.85 -13.78 -7.66
CA PRO A 364 4.61 -12.75 -8.68
C PRO A 364 3.18 -12.19 -8.70
N SER A 365 2.19 -12.97 -8.24
CA SER A 365 0.80 -12.53 -8.14
C SER A 365 0.52 -11.56 -6.99
N CYS A 366 1.40 -11.51 -5.99
CA CYS A 366 1.23 -10.68 -4.79
C CYS A 366 2.23 -9.53 -4.75
N TYR A 367 3.49 -9.85 -5.08
CA TYR A 367 4.61 -8.92 -5.12
C TYR A 367 5.27 -9.07 -6.47
N ASN A 368 5.61 -7.96 -7.12
CA ASN A 368 6.26 -8.02 -8.43
C ASN A 368 7.39 -6.98 -8.56
N LEU A 369 8.22 -7.18 -9.58
CA LEU A 369 9.44 -6.45 -9.87
C LEU A 369 9.57 -6.26 -11.39
N ILE A 370 9.96 -5.06 -11.82
CA ILE A 370 10.28 -4.77 -13.23
C ILE A 370 11.58 -3.97 -13.31
N VAL A 371 12.60 -4.56 -13.93
CA VAL A 371 13.85 -3.86 -14.29
C VAL A 371 13.61 -3.01 -15.54
N LYS A 372 14.10 -1.77 -15.55
CA LYS A 372 13.95 -0.84 -16.67
C LYS A 372 15.31 -0.48 -17.26
N ASP A 373 15.27 0.05 -18.49
CA ASP A 373 16.47 0.56 -19.15
C ASP A 373 17.11 1.69 -18.36
N LYS A 374 18.43 1.76 -18.42
CA LYS A 374 19.22 2.80 -17.76
C LYS A 374 18.84 4.17 -18.29
N THR A 375 18.52 5.09 -17.38
CA THR A 375 18.28 6.51 -17.72
C THR A 375 19.32 7.41 -17.05
N PRO A 376 19.55 8.64 -17.54
CA PRO A 376 20.49 9.57 -16.92
C PRO A 376 20.17 9.89 -15.44
N ASP A 377 18.88 9.98 -15.09
CA ASP A 377 18.44 10.42 -13.76
C ASP A 377 18.33 9.27 -12.74
N MET A 378 17.88 8.09 -13.20
CA MET A 378 17.68 6.91 -12.34
C MET A 378 18.86 5.93 -12.41
N GLY A 379 19.77 6.06 -13.37
CA GLY A 379 20.78 5.06 -13.64
C GLY A 379 20.16 3.69 -13.93
N THR A 380 20.90 2.62 -13.64
CA THR A 380 20.33 1.27 -13.62
C THR A 380 19.36 1.15 -12.45
N HIS A 381 18.10 0.82 -12.73
CA HIS A 381 17.02 0.87 -11.74
C HIS A 381 15.93 -0.18 -12.01
N PHE A 382 15.11 -0.42 -10.99
CA PHE A 382 13.91 -1.24 -11.10
C PHE A 382 12.79 -0.69 -10.22
N TYR A 383 11.55 -1.00 -10.60
CA TYR A 383 10.36 -0.77 -9.77
C TYR A 383 9.95 -2.07 -9.11
N TYR A 384 9.40 -1.99 -7.90
CA TYR A 384 8.88 -3.13 -7.15
C TYR A 384 7.74 -2.70 -6.22
N GLY A 385 6.89 -3.64 -5.82
CA GLY A 385 5.87 -3.39 -4.78
C GLY A 385 4.62 -4.26 -4.89
N ALA A 386 3.55 -3.73 -4.29
CA ALA A 386 2.18 -4.27 -4.22
C ALA A 386 1.94 -5.31 -3.09
N TRP A 387 0.72 -5.62 -2.62
CA TRP A 387 -0.55 -5.23 -3.25
C TRP A 387 -1.89 -5.20 -2.44
N LEU A 388 -2.82 -4.29 -2.84
CA LEU A 388 -4.20 -4.02 -2.35
C LEU A 388 -5.21 -3.58 -3.48
N SER A 389 -6.48 -4.13 -3.58
CA SER A 389 -7.56 -4.07 -4.71
C SER A 389 -7.61 -4.86 -6.16
N ASP A 390 -7.57 -6.21 -6.37
CA ASP A 390 -7.00 -6.92 -7.59
C ASP A 390 -8.12 -7.74 -8.20
N PRO A 391 -8.94 -7.10 -9.03
CA PRO A 391 -10.05 -7.76 -9.68
C PRO A 391 -9.62 -8.70 -10.81
N THR A 392 -8.32 -8.80 -11.14
CA THR A 392 -7.79 -9.57 -12.27
C THR A 392 -7.21 -10.94 -11.88
N HIS A 393 -6.61 -11.08 -10.69
CA HIS A 393 -6.09 -12.37 -10.20
C HIS A 393 -6.86 -12.94 -9.01
N ILE A 394 -7.73 -12.15 -8.35
CA ILE A 394 -8.64 -12.68 -7.33
C ILE A 394 -9.94 -13.13 -8.00
N GLY A 395 -10.23 -14.42 -7.90
CA GLY A 395 -11.49 -15.00 -8.34
C GLY A 395 -12.65 -14.46 -7.50
N PRO A 396 -13.75 -13.97 -8.12
CA PRO A 396 -14.91 -13.53 -7.36
C PRO A 396 -15.53 -14.72 -6.64
N SER A 397 -15.74 -14.61 -5.33
CA SER A 397 -16.38 -15.64 -4.52
C SER A 397 -17.37 -15.02 -3.53
N ALA A 398 -18.54 -15.66 -3.38
CA ALA A 398 -19.63 -15.17 -2.55
C ALA A 398 -20.39 -16.29 -1.82
N GLN A 399 -19.90 -17.53 -1.90
CA GLN A 399 -20.52 -18.69 -1.25
C GLN A 399 -19.44 -19.51 -0.54
N VAL A 400 -19.72 -19.83 0.73
CA VAL A 400 -18.83 -20.63 1.59
C VAL A 400 -19.60 -21.85 2.07
N VAL A 401 -18.95 -23.01 2.00
CA VAL A 401 -19.51 -24.29 2.43
C VAL A 401 -19.08 -24.59 3.88
N TRP A 402 -20.03 -24.99 4.73
CA TRP A 402 -19.74 -25.37 6.11
C TRP A 402 -18.98 -26.71 6.21
N PRO A 403 -18.00 -26.83 7.11
CA PRO A 403 -17.19 -28.05 7.27
C PRO A 403 -17.92 -29.11 8.11
N ILE A 404 -18.83 -29.86 7.50
CA ILE A 404 -19.65 -30.87 8.21
C ILE A 404 -19.17 -32.30 7.94
N VAL A 405 -18.93 -32.64 6.67
CA VAL A 405 -18.66 -34.03 6.23
C VAL A 405 -17.47 -34.14 5.25
N GLY A 406 -16.59 -33.14 5.20
CA GLY A 406 -15.51 -33.06 4.19
C GLY A 406 -15.86 -32.22 2.96
N GLN A 407 -17.05 -31.61 2.93
CA GLN A 407 -17.52 -30.77 1.83
C GLN A 407 -16.84 -29.39 1.77
N GLU A 408 -16.07 -29.01 2.78
CA GLU A 408 -15.23 -27.81 2.79
C GLU A 408 -14.12 -27.84 1.74
N ILE A 409 -13.84 -29.01 1.13
CA ILE A 409 -12.99 -29.12 -0.06
C ILE A 409 -13.50 -28.26 -1.23
N LEU A 410 -14.80 -27.92 -1.24
CA LEU A 410 -15.41 -27.03 -2.21
C LEU A 410 -15.02 -25.55 -2.00
N ASN A 411 -14.48 -25.18 -0.84
CA ASN A 411 -13.93 -23.86 -0.58
C ASN A 411 -12.51 -23.76 -1.16
N GLY A 412 -12.43 -23.62 -2.49
CA GLY A 412 -11.18 -23.42 -3.21
C GLY A 412 -10.51 -22.09 -2.86
N ASP A 413 -9.19 -22.03 -2.99
CA ASP A 413 -8.44 -20.77 -2.88
C ASP A 413 -8.69 -19.92 -4.13
N VAL A 414 -9.29 -18.76 -3.93
CA VAL A 414 -9.63 -17.81 -5.01
C VAL A 414 -8.72 -16.58 -5.02
N GLY A 415 -7.67 -16.54 -4.18
CA GLY A 415 -6.80 -15.38 -4.04
C GLY A 415 -7.34 -14.34 -3.03
N GLY A 416 -6.51 -13.34 -2.69
CA GLY A 416 -6.89 -12.29 -1.74
C GLY A 416 -7.13 -12.77 -0.31
N GLY A 417 -6.61 -13.95 0.05
CA GLY A 417 -6.77 -14.56 1.38
C GLY A 417 -8.11 -15.24 1.63
N PHE A 418 -9.00 -15.35 0.62
CA PHE A 418 -10.34 -15.92 0.76
C PHE A 418 -10.46 -17.33 0.17
N ARG A 419 -11.15 -18.23 0.87
CA ARG A 419 -11.49 -19.58 0.39
C ARG A 419 -13.00 -19.75 0.29
N GLY A 420 -13.48 -20.11 -0.89
CA GLY A 420 -14.90 -20.25 -1.16
C GLY A 420 -15.16 -20.76 -2.57
N ILE A 421 -16.44 -20.85 -2.93
CA ILE A 421 -16.84 -21.23 -4.28
C ILE A 421 -16.70 -20.01 -5.19
N GLN A 422 -15.89 -20.14 -6.24
CA GLN A 422 -15.79 -19.11 -7.27
C GLN A 422 -17.12 -18.97 -8.01
N ILE A 423 -17.66 -17.75 -8.07
CA ILE A 423 -18.92 -17.44 -8.75
C ILE A 423 -18.68 -16.95 -10.17
N THR A 424 -19.61 -17.28 -11.08
CA THR A 424 -19.56 -16.86 -12.50
C THR A 424 -20.74 -15.97 -12.90
N SER A 425 -21.50 -15.48 -11.91
CA SER A 425 -22.71 -14.65 -12.11
C SER A 425 -22.44 -13.21 -12.54
N GLY A 426 -21.21 -12.71 -12.36
CA GLY A 426 -20.83 -11.35 -12.76
C GLY A 426 -21.25 -10.23 -11.79
N PHE A 427 -21.72 -10.56 -10.57
CA PHE A 427 -22.20 -9.55 -9.62
C PHE A 427 -21.15 -8.52 -9.21
N PHE A 428 -19.88 -8.93 -9.06
CA PHE A 428 -18.81 -8.03 -8.62
C PHE A 428 -18.54 -6.93 -9.65
N GLN A 429 -18.65 -7.27 -10.94
CA GLN A 429 -18.54 -6.32 -12.04
C GLN A 429 -19.72 -5.35 -12.06
N ILE A 430 -20.93 -5.83 -11.77
CA ILE A 430 -22.14 -5.00 -11.69
C ILE A 430 -22.05 -4.02 -10.50
N TRP A 431 -21.58 -4.47 -9.34
CA TRP A 431 -21.42 -3.62 -8.16
C TRP A 431 -20.35 -2.54 -8.38
N ARG A 432 -19.20 -2.90 -8.97
CA ARG A 432 -18.18 -1.93 -9.40
C ARG A 432 -18.79 -0.89 -10.36
N ALA A 433 -19.50 -1.34 -11.39
CA ALA A 433 -20.17 -0.46 -12.35
C ALA A 433 -21.26 0.41 -11.70
N SER A 434 -21.75 0.06 -10.52
CA SER A 434 -22.73 0.85 -9.77
C SER A 434 -22.10 1.86 -8.81
N GLY A 435 -20.76 1.87 -8.67
CA GLY A 435 -20.03 2.74 -7.73
C GLY A 435 -20.04 2.22 -6.29
N ILE A 436 -20.26 0.92 -6.08
CA ILE A 436 -20.24 0.30 -4.76
C ILE A 436 -18.79 0.03 -4.35
N THR A 437 -18.37 0.61 -3.23
CA THR A 437 -16.99 0.53 -2.71
C THR A 437 -16.89 -0.13 -1.35
N SER A 438 -18.01 -0.39 -0.67
CA SER A 438 -18.03 -0.99 0.67
C SER A 438 -19.15 -2.01 0.88
N GLU A 439 -18.92 -2.96 1.78
CA GLU A 439 -19.91 -3.99 2.15
C GLU A 439 -21.18 -3.39 2.78
N LEU A 440 -21.05 -2.26 3.49
CA LEU A 440 -22.17 -1.56 4.10
C LEU A 440 -23.24 -1.16 3.06
N GLN A 441 -22.82 -0.72 1.87
CA GLN A 441 -23.73 -0.36 0.79
C GLN A 441 -24.50 -1.57 0.26
N LEU A 442 -23.85 -2.73 0.15
CA LEU A 442 -24.49 -4.00 -0.24
C LEU A 442 -25.51 -4.44 0.80
N TYR A 443 -25.17 -4.31 2.09
CA TYR A 443 -26.08 -4.63 3.19
C TYR A 443 -27.35 -3.76 3.16
N CYS A 444 -27.21 -2.45 2.99
CA CYS A 444 -28.34 -1.54 2.84
C CYS A 444 -29.20 -1.88 1.61
N THR A 445 -28.57 -2.23 0.49
CA THR A 445 -29.27 -2.63 -0.74
C THR A 445 -30.08 -3.91 -0.55
N ALA A 446 -29.53 -4.90 0.15
CA ALA A 446 -30.22 -6.15 0.46
C ALA A 446 -31.45 -5.94 1.35
N ILE A 447 -31.35 -5.07 2.38
CA ILE A 447 -32.49 -4.70 3.22
C ILE A 447 -33.56 -3.99 2.40
N GLY A 448 -33.17 -3.01 1.56
CA GLY A 448 -34.10 -2.31 0.68
C GLY A 448 -34.86 -3.26 -0.26
N ALA A 449 -34.16 -4.21 -0.86
CA ALA A 449 -34.76 -5.24 -1.72
C ALA A 449 -35.74 -6.14 -0.94
N LEU A 450 -35.42 -6.52 0.30
CA LEU A 450 -36.31 -7.32 1.14
C LEU A 450 -37.60 -6.58 1.50
N VAL A 451 -37.50 -5.29 1.83
CA VAL A 451 -38.67 -4.43 2.07
C VAL A 451 -39.52 -4.30 0.81
N PHE A 452 -38.88 -4.11 -0.36
CA PHE A 452 -39.58 -4.02 -1.63
C PHE A 452 -40.29 -5.34 -2.00
N ALA A 453 -39.68 -6.50 -1.73
CA ALA A 453 -40.31 -7.80 -1.92
C ALA A 453 -41.59 -7.94 -1.07
N ALA A 454 -41.55 -7.50 0.20
CA ALA A 454 -42.72 -7.49 1.07
C ALA A 454 -43.84 -6.57 0.52
N LEU A 455 -43.47 -5.39 -0.01
CA LEU A 455 -44.41 -4.48 -0.66
C LEU A 455 -45.05 -5.08 -1.92
N MET A 456 -44.28 -5.80 -2.75
CA MET A 456 -44.80 -6.46 -3.95
C MET A 456 -45.79 -7.60 -3.59
N LEU A 457 -45.48 -8.40 -2.57
CA LEU A 457 -46.40 -9.42 -2.06
C LEU A 457 -47.69 -8.78 -1.53
N PHE A 458 -47.57 -7.68 -0.78
CA PHE A 458 -48.73 -6.93 -0.31
C PHE A 458 -49.56 -6.35 -1.46
N ALA A 459 -48.93 -5.77 -2.47
CA ALA A 459 -49.60 -5.22 -3.64
C ALA A 459 -50.37 -6.31 -4.42
N GLY A 460 -49.78 -7.49 -4.60
CA GLY A 460 -50.43 -8.64 -5.21
C GLY A 460 -51.65 -9.11 -4.42
N TRP A 461 -51.50 -9.28 -3.10
CA TRP A 461 -52.63 -9.60 -2.22
C TRP A 461 -53.72 -8.53 -2.27
N PHE A 462 -53.34 -7.25 -2.23
CA PHE A 462 -54.26 -6.12 -2.19
C PHE A 462 -55.07 -6.01 -3.50
N HIS A 463 -54.41 -6.06 -4.65
CA HIS A 463 -55.06 -5.98 -5.95
C HIS A 463 -55.81 -7.26 -6.35
N TYR A 464 -55.64 -8.36 -5.64
CA TYR A 464 -56.46 -9.55 -5.82
C TYR A 464 -57.67 -9.58 -4.86
N HIS A 465 -57.45 -9.35 -3.57
CA HIS A 465 -58.48 -9.54 -2.53
C HIS A 465 -59.22 -8.27 -2.10
N LYS A 466 -58.64 -7.08 -2.27
CA LYS A 466 -59.22 -5.81 -1.76
C LYS A 466 -59.65 -4.87 -2.87
N ALA A 467 -58.83 -4.71 -3.90
CA ALA A 467 -59.05 -3.76 -4.99
C ALA A 467 -58.82 -4.42 -6.36
N ALA A 468 -59.63 -5.44 -6.65
CA ALA A 468 -59.61 -6.16 -7.92
C ALA A 468 -59.93 -5.24 -9.10
N PRO A 469 -58.99 -5.04 -10.06
CA PRO A 469 -59.27 -4.26 -11.26
C PRO A 469 -60.31 -4.95 -12.14
N LYS A 470 -61.14 -4.16 -12.83
CA LYS A 470 -62.12 -4.67 -13.81
C LYS A 470 -61.44 -4.94 -15.15
N LEU A 471 -62.06 -5.79 -15.98
CA LEU A 471 -61.55 -6.13 -17.31
C LEU A 471 -61.25 -4.89 -18.19
N ALA A 472 -62.08 -3.85 -18.10
CA ALA A 472 -61.87 -2.61 -18.85
C ALA A 472 -60.54 -1.91 -18.52
N TRP A 473 -60.02 -2.04 -17.29
CA TRP A 473 -58.71 -1.49 -16.92
C TRP A 473 -57.56 -2.27 -17.58
N PHE A 474 -57.68 -3.61 -17.67
CA PHE A 474 -56.69 -4.46 -18.35
C PHE A 474 -56.71 -4.27 -19.87
N GLN A 475 -57.86 -3.91 -20.44
CA GLN A 475 -58.04 -3.69 -21.87
C GLN A 475 -57.71 -2.28 -22.33
N ASP A 476 -57.37 -1.36 -21.42
CA ASP A 476 -56.90 -0.03 -21.75
C ASP A 476 -55.44 -0.08 -22.22
N VAL A 477 -55.25 -0.55 -23.45
CA VAL A 477 -53.93 -0.73 -24.07
C VAL A 477 -53.23 0.61 -24.26
N GLU A 478 -53.98 1.69 -24.48
CA GLU A 478 -53.42 3.03 -24.65
C GLU A 478 -52.79 3.52 -23.33
N SER A 479 -53.53 3.44 -22.21
CA SER A 479 -52.99 3.78 -20.90
C SER A 479 -51.84 2.86 -20.51
N MET A 480 -51.98 1.54 -20.69
CA MET A 480 -50.93 0.57 -20.37
C MET A 480 -49.64 0.84 -21.15
N LEU A 481 -49.74 1.08 -22.46
CA LEU A 481 -48.58 1.32 -23.31
C LEU A 481 -47.92 2.68 -22.96
N ASN A 482 -48.71 3.72 -22.73
CA ASN A 482 -48.18 5.04 -22.33
C ASN A 482 -47.47 4.98 -20.98
N HIS A 483 -48.07 4.33 -19.97
CA HIS A 483 -47.46 4.22 -18.64
C HIS A 483 -46.24 3.29 -18.63
N HIS A 484 -46.22 2.22 -19.41
CA HIS A 484 -45.04 1.35 -19.49
C HIS A 484 -43.91 2.00 -20.29
N LEU A 485 -44.21 2.61 -21.44
CA LEU A 485 -43.17 3.19 -22.29
C LEU A 485 -42.62 4.50 -21.70
N ALA A 486 -43.46 5.48 -21.42
CA ALA A 486 -43.00 6.77 -20.91
C ALA A 486 -42.72 6.74 -19.41
N GLY A 487 -43.56 6.04 -18.63
CA GLY A 487 -43.40 5.93 -17.19
C GLY A 487 -42.30 4.94 -16.80
N LEU A 488 -42.56 3.64 -16.97
CA LEU A 488 -41.66 2.59 -16.47
C LEU A 488 -40.29 2.61 -17.18
N LEU A 489 -40.26 2.60 -18.51
CA LEU A 489 -39.02 2.58 -19.28
C LEU A 489 -38.38 3.98 -19.34
N GLY A 490 -39.16 5.02 -19.61
CA GLY A 490 -38.67 6.40 -19.68
C GLY A 490 -38.13 6.92 -18.35
N LEU A 491 -38.97 6.98 -17.30
CA LEU A 491 -38.49 7.46 -15.98
C LEU A 491 -37.47 6.51 -15.36
N GLY A 492 -37.55 5.21 -15.63
CA GLY A 492 -36.55 4.23 -15.20
C GLY A 492 -35.17 4.52 -15.79
N SER A 493 -35.10 4.74 -17.11
CA SER A 493 -33.85 5.06 -17.81
C SER A 493 -33.32 6.43 -17.38
N LEU A 494 -34.20 7.42 -17.17
CA LEU A 494 -33.81 8.75 -16.67
C LEU A 494 -33.23 8.68 -15.25
N SER A 495 -33.87 7.93 -14.34
CA SER A 495 -33.36 7.74 -12.98
C SER A 495 -32.02 7.00 -12.96
N TRP A 496 -31.86 6.00 -13.84
CA TRP A 496 -30.61 5.27 -13.96
C TRP A 496 -29.48 6.14 -14.53
N ALA A 497 -29.77 6.96 -15.54
CA ALA A 497 -28.83 7.95 -16.06
C ALA A 497 -28.40 8.94 -14.97
N GLY A 498 -29.32 9.41 -14.13
CA GLY A 498 -29.00 10.26 -12.97
C GLY A 498 -28.05 9.58 -11.98
N HIS A 499 -28.31 8.32 -11.61
CA HIS A 499 -27.40 7.52 -10.78
C HIS A 499 -26.02 7.37 -11.43
N GLN A 500 -25.99 7.10 -12.73
CA GLN A 500 -24.74 6.93 -13.46
C GLN A 500 -23.91 8.22 -13.45
N VAL A 501 -24.52 9.34 -13.81
CA VAL A 501 -23.86 10.65 -13.91
C VAL A 501 -23.34 11.15 -12.56
N HIS A 502 -24.11 10.97 -11.49
CA HIS A 502 -23.80 11.58 -10.19
C HIS A 502 -23.09 10.66 -9.19
N VAL A 503 -23.10 9.35 -9.40
CA VAL A 503 -22.53 8.37 -8.46
C VAL A 503 -21.54 7.43 -9.15
N SER A 504 -22.00 6.70 -10.17
CA SER A 504 -21.17 5.68 -10.81
C SER A 504 -19.96 6.27 -11.54
N LEU A 505 -20.17 7.29 -12.37
CA LEU A 505 -19.11 7.88 -13.19
C LEU A 505 -17.97 8.48 -12.34
N PRO A 506 -18.24 9.34 -11.33
CA PRO A 506 -17.19 9.87 -10.45
C PRO A 506 -16.39 8.77 -9.74
N ILE A 507 -17.07 7.77 -9.16
CA ILE A 507 -16.42 6.71 -8.40
C ILE A 507 -15.62 5.77 -9.32
N ASN A 508 -16.16 5.41 -10.48
CA ASN A 508 -15.43 4.59 -11.44
C ASN A 508 -14.22 5.32 -12.02
N GLN A 509 -14.27 6.65 -12.14
CA GLN A 509 -13.10 7.43 -12.53
C GLN A 509 -11.96 7.28 -11.51
N PHE A 510 -12.25 7.31 -10.20
CA PHE A 510 -11.26 7.03 -9.15
C PHE A 510 -10.80 5.57 -9.11
N LEU A 511 -11.74 4.61 -9.23
CA LEU A 511 -11.41 3.17 -9.24
C LEU A 511 -10.60 2.75 -10.48
N ASN A 512 -10.78 3.42 -11.60
CA ASN A 512 -9.97 3.23 -12.81
C ASN A 512 -8.63 3.95 -12.72
N ALA A 513 -8.54 5.00 -11.88
CA ALA A 513 -7.29 5.68 -11.56
C ALA A 513 -6.44 4.97 -10.49
N GLY A 514 -6.89 3.82 -9.98
CA GLY A 514 -6.16 3.00 -8.99
C GLY A 514 -6.24 3.55 -7.56
N VAL A 515 -7.18 4.46 -7.28
CA VAL A 515 -7.41 4.98 -5.93
C VAL A 515 -8.08 3.91 -5.07
N ASP A 516 -7.59 3.73 -3.84
CA ASP A 516 -8.14 2.80 -2.86
C ASP A 516 -9.63 3.11 -2.62
N PRO A 517 -10.54 2.11 -2.67
CA PRO A 517 -11.96 2.31 -2.41
C PRO A 517 -12.31 3.05 -1.11
N LYS A 518 -11.43 3.06 -0.10
CA LYS A 518 -11.56 3.76 1.19
C LYS A 518 -11.17 5.24 1.12
N GLU A 519 -10.33 5.62 0.16
CA GLU A 519 -9.89 7.00 -0.07
C GLU A 519 -10.84 7.75 -1.03
N ILE A 520 -11.75 7.03 -1.70
CA ILE A 520 -12.75 7.63 -2.58
C ILE A 520 -13.83 8.31 -1.72
N PRO A 521 -14.13 9.62 -1.96
CA PRO A 521 -15.25 10.30 -1.34
C PRO A 521 -16.56 9.51 -1.46
N LEU A 522 -17.38 9.51 -0.42
CA LEU A 522 -18.64 8.76 -0.46
C LEU A 522 -19.60 9.37 -1.50
N PRO A 523 -20.52 8.57 -2.11
CA PRO A 523 -21.45 9.05 -3.13
C PRO A 523 -22.19 10.36 -2.80
N HIS A 524 -22.56 10.56 -1.54
CA HIS A 524 -23.28 11.75 -1.11
C HIS A 524 -22.40 13.00 -1.07
N GLU A 525 -21.07 12.87 -0.93
CA GLU A 525 -20.13 13.99 -0.94
C GLU A 525 -20.04 14.60 -2.33
N PHE A 526 -20.08 13.79 -3.39
CA PHE A 526 -20.17 14.28 -4.78
C PHE A 526 -21.47 15.05 -5.05
N ILE A 527 -22.57 14.63 -4.42
CA ILE A 527 -23.87 15.30 -4.58
C ILE A 527 -23.91 16.63 -3.81
N LEU A 528 -23.37 16.65 -2.59
CA LEU A 528 -23.42 17.81 -1.70
C LEU A 528 -22.35 18.85 -2.04
N ASN A 529 -21.19 18.41 -2.52
CA ASN A 529 -20.08 19.28 -2.87
C ASN A 529 -19.88 19.32 -4.39
N ARG A 530 -20.52 20.31 -5.02
CA ARG A 530 -20.38 20.55 -6.46
C ARG A 530 -18.92 20.77 -6.88
N ASP A 531 -18.07 21.28 -5.99
CA ASP A 531 -16.67 21.55 -6.32
C ASP A 531 -15.87 20.25 -6.48
N LEU A 532 -16.28 19.14 -5.82
CA LEU A 532 -15.69 17.81 -6.06
C LEU A 532 -16.05 17.28 -7.44
N LEU A 533 -17.30 17.43 -7.87
CA LEU A 533 -17.73 17.04 -9.23
C LEU A 533 -17.12 17.94 -10.30
N ALA A 534 -17.01 19.24 -10.06
CA ALA A 534 -16.42 20.19 -10.99
C ALA A 534 -14.90 19.98 -11.18
N GLN A 535 -14.22 19.40 -10.17
CA GLN A 535 -12.83 18.96 -10.29
C GLN A 535 -12.68 17.77 -11.26
N LEU A 536 -13.68 16.89 -11.34
CA LEU A 536 -13.69 15.73 -12.24
C LEU A 536 -14.22 16.06 -13.64
N TYR A 537 -15.27 16.88 -13.69
CA TYR A 537 -16.00 17.28 -14.89
C TYR A 537 -16.23 18.81 -14.86
N PRO A 538 -15.35 19.61 -15.48
CA PRO A 538 -15.42 21.08 -15.45
C PRO A 538 -16.78 21.67 -15.84
N SER A 539 -17.49 21.01 -16.75
CA SER A 539 -18.86 21.35 -17.16
C SER A 539 -19.88 21.44 -16.01
N PHE A 540 -19.66 20.75 -14.89
CA PHE A 540 -20.54 20.84 -13.71
C PHE A 540 -20.49 22.20 -13.01
N ALA A 541 -19.45 23.02 -13.24
CA ALA A 541 -19.38 24.39 -12.72
C ALA A 541 -20.46 25.30 -13.34
N GLU A 542 -20.86 25.05 -14.61
CA GLU A 542 -21.90 25.79 -15.33
C GLU A 542 -23.33 25.40 -14.87
N GLY A 543 -23.45 24.31 -14.08
CA GLY A 543 -24.69 23.78 -13.57
C GLY A 543 -25.66 23.31 -14.65
N ALA A 544 -26.96 23.46 -14.41
CA ALA A 544 -28.00 23.06 -15.36
C ALA A 544 -28.28 24.11 -16.45
N THR A 545 -27.57 25.25 -16.45
CA THR A 545 -27.83 26.35 -17.40
C THR A 545 -27.69 25.90 -18.86
N PRO A 546 -26.63 25.18 -19.27
CA PRO A 546 -26.46 24.71 -20.65
C PRO A 546 -27.58 23.77 -21.13
N PHE A 547 -28.19 23.01 -20.23
CA PHE A 547 -29.32 22.14 -20.54
C PHE A 547 -30.54 22.93 -21.02
N PHE A 548 -30.93 23.97 -20.27
CA PHE A 548 -32.09 24.81 -20.60
C PHE A 548 -31.84 25.77 -21.76
N THR A 549 -30.58 26.10 -22.06
CA THR A 549 -30.21 26.92 -23.22
C THR A 549 -29.94 26.09 -24.48
N LEU A 550 -30.17 24.77 -24.44
CA LEU A 550 -29.91 23.82 -25.53
C LEU A 550 -28.46 23.81 -26.02
N ASN A 551 -27.51 24.22 -25.18
CA ASN A 551 -26.08 24.16 -25.50
C ASN A 551 -25.46 22.86 -24.98
N TRP A 552 -25.98 21.73 -25.49
CA TRP A 552 -25.61 20.39 -25.00
C TRP A 552 -24.17 19.98 -25.31
N SER A 553 -23.48 20.71 -26.19
CA SER A 553 -22.05 20.52 -26.47
C SER A 553 -21.19 20.63 -25.20
N LYS A 554 -21.69 21.33 -24.17
CA LYS A 554 -21.04 21.49 -22.87
C LYS A 554 -21.00 20.23 -22.01
N TYR A 555 -21.86 19.24 -22.26
CA TYR A 555 -21.91 18.00 -21.48
C TYR A 555 -21.13 16.83 -22.11
N ALA A 556 -20.37 17.11 -23.18
CA ALA A 556 -19.60 16.11 -23.92
C ALA A 556 -18.49 15.41 -23.11
N GLU A 557 -18.23 15.87 -21.88
CA GLU A 557 -17.21 15.31 -20.96
C GLU A 557 -17.69 14.08 -20.18
N PHE A 558 -19.00 13.89 -20.03
CA PHE A 558 -19.58 12.74 -19.32
C PHE A 558 -20.75 12.09 -20.08
N ILE A 559 -21.15 12.67 -21.21
CA ILE A 559 -22.05 12.09 -22.19
C ILE A 559 -21.23 11.93 -23.47
N PHE A 560 -20.65 10.74 -23.70
CA PHE A 560 -19.86 10.47 -24.91
C PHE A 560 -20.72 9.77 -25.98
N ILE A 561 -20.26 9.85 -27.22
CA ILE A 561 -20.68 8.94 -28.30
C ILE A 561 -19.36 8.38 -28.86
N MET A 562 -18.92 7.24 -28.33
CA MET A 562 -17.76 6.51 -28.87
C MET A 562 -18.11 5.04 -29.13
N PRO A 563 -17.45 4.38 -30.11
CA PRO A 563 -17.68 2.98 -30.48
C PRO A 563 -17.25 2.03 -29.34
N PRO A 564 -17.65 0.73 -29.37
CA PRO A 564 -17.62 -0.11 -28.18
C PRO A 564 -16.18 -0.48 -27.79
N LEU A 565 -15.87 -0.34 -26.50
CA LEU A 565 -14.66 -0.72 -25.74
C LEU A 565 -13.62 0.39 -25.48
N SER A 566 -13.61 0.89 -24.23
CA SER A 566 -12.41 1.43 -23.59
C SER A 566 -11.42 0.30 -23.26
N LEU A 567 -10.12 0.54 -23.50
CA LEU A 567 -9.08 -0.51 -23.46
C LEU A 567 -8.64 -0.95 -22.06
N SER A 568 -8.96 -0.23 -20.97
CA SER A 568 -8.47 -0.58 -19.62
C SER A 568 -9.43 -1.40 -18.76
N LEU A 569 -10.70 -1.52 -19.17
CA LEU A 569 -11.72 -2.46 -18.73
C LEU A 569 -12.88 -2.27 -19.72
N ARG A 570 -13.51 -3.36 -20.18
CA ARG A 570 -14.57 -3.33 -21.20
C ARG A 570 -15.87 -2.68 -20.66
N SER A 571 -15.88 -1.39 -20.38
CA SER A 571 -17.07 -0.64 -19.97
C SER A 571 -17.73 0.01 -21.19
N LEU A 572 -19.06 -0.14 -21.29
CA LEU A 572 -19.91 0.51 -22.28
C LEU A 572 -20.35 1.89 -21.77
N ASP A 573 -20.56 2.84 -22.69
CA ASP A 573 -21.14 4.14 -22.36
C ASP A 573 -22.65 4.02 -22.12
N LEU A 574 -23.00 3.64 -20.90
CA LEU A 574 -24.38 3.36 -20.53
C LEU A 574 -25.18 4.62 -20.17
N ALA A 575 -24.53 5.74 -19.84
CA ALA A 575 -25.20 6.98 -19.44
C ALA A 575 -25.86 7.66 -20.64
N SER A 576 -25.12 7.79 -21.75
CA SER A 576 -25.65 8.32 -23.01
C SER A 576 -26.77 7.43 -23.57
N ILE A 577 -26.57 6.10 -23.57
CA ILE A 577 -27.58 5.13 -24.02
C ILE A 577 -28.86 5.24 -23.18
N SER A 578 -28.73 5.39 -21.86
CA SER A 578 -29.89 5.53 -20.97
C SER A 578 -30.64 6.84 -21.21
N LEU A 579 -29.95 7.94 -21.54
CA LEU A 579 -30.57 9.21 -21.92
C LEU A 579 -31.21 9.16 -23.31
N ASP A 580 -30.59 8.48 -24.26
CA ASP A 580 -31.15 8.28 -25.60
C ASP A 580 -32.44 7.44 -25.56
N LEU A 581 -32.50 6.44 -24.68
CA LEU A 581 -33.72 5.65 -24.42
C LEU A 581 -34.88 6.49 -23.85
N VAL A 582 -34.59 7.59 -23.16
CA VAL A 582 -35.62 8.52 -22.63
C VAL A 582 -36.25 9.34 -23.76
N VAL A 583 -35.46 9.73 -24.76
CA VAL A 583 -35.88 10.66 -25.84
C VAL A 583 -36.32 9.91 -27.11
N SER A 584 -36.07 8.59 -27.18
CA SER A 584 -36.36 7.76 -28.35
C SER A 584 -37.86 7.67 -28.67
N PRO A 585 -38.28 8.04 -29.89
CA PRO A 585 -39.67 7.84 -30.31
C PRO A 585 -39.95 6.34 -30.53
N PRO A 586 -41.18 5.85 -30.26
CA PRO A 586 -41.53 4.42 -30.28
C PRO A 586 -41.27 3.70 -31.62
N HIS A 587 -41.07 4.45 -32.71
CA HIS A 587 -40.76 3.89 -34.03
C HIS A 587 -39.29 3.47 -34.24
N GLN A 588 -38.37 3.81 -33.33
CA GLN A 588 -36.92 3.56 -33.45
C GLN A 588 -36.42 2.36 -32.62
N LEU A 589 -37.31 1.64 -31.90
CA LEU A 589 -36.99 0.44 -31.09
C LEU A 589 -37.13 -0.89 -31.87
N LYS A 590 -36.97 -0.86 -33.21
CA LYS A 590 -37.12 -2.03 -34.09
C LYS A 590 -35.80 -2.58 -34.59
#